data_AF-A0A3C0VAJ4-F1
#
_entry.id   AF-A0A3C0VAJ4-F1
#
_cell.length_a   1.000
_cell.length_b   1.000
_cell.length_c   1.000
_cell.angle_alpha   90.00
_cell.angle_beta   90.00
_cell.angle_gamma   90.00
#
_symmetry.space_group_name_H-M   'P 1'
#
loop_
_entity.id
_entity.type
_entity.pdbx_description
1 polymer ?
#
loop_
_entity_poly.entity_id
_entity_poly.type
_entity_poly.pdbx_seq_one_letter_code
_entity_poly.pdbx_strand_id
1 'polypeptide(L)' 'MAKTPEPASTREENLRENLLLTLDMFESGLSLVRERLRRESPGLSEEAVEERLVAWLADRPPDGPAG' A
#
# COMPACT_ATOMS: atom_id res chain seq x y z
N MET A 1 -11.32 6.19 -34.40
CA MET A 1 -9.95 5.74 -34.68
C MET A 1 -9.54 4.83 -33.53
N ALA A 2 -9.28 3.53 -33.80
CA ALA A 2 -8.84 2.61 -32.77
C ALA A 2 -7.38 2.92 -32.39
N LYS A 3 -7.08 3.04 -31.09
CA LYS A 3 -5.71 3.21 -30.59
C LYS A 3 -4.92 1.96 -30.97
N THR A 4 -3.86 2.10 -31.75
CA THR A 4 -2.94 1.00 -32.08
C THR A 4 -2.46 0.35 -30.77
N PRO A 5 -2.50 -0.98 -30.64
CA PRO A 5 -2.04 -1.64 -29.43
C PRO A 5 -0.57 -1.32 -29.19
N GLU A 6 -0.23 -0.93 -27.96
CA GLU A 6 1.16 -0.69 -27.54
C GLU A 6 1.99 -1.98 -27.68
N PRO A 7 3.27 -1.88 -28.12
CA PRO A 7 4.14 -3.04 -28.22
C PRO A 7 4.32 -3.70 -26.85
N ALA A 8 4.44 -5.03 -26.82
CA ALA A 8 4.48 -5.81 -25.58
C ALA A 8 5.54 -5.33 -24.57
N SER A 9 6.69 -4.86 -25.06
CA SER A 9 7.76 -4.29 -24.22
C SER A 9 7.31 -3.08 -23.41
N THR A 10 6.53 -2.18 -24.01
CA THR A 10 5.99 -0.98 -23.34
C THR A 10 4.89 -1.36 -22.34
N ARG A 11 4.07 -2.37 -22.64
CA ARG A 11 3.04 -2.85 -21.70
C ARG A 11 3.65 -3.52 -20.47
N GLU A 12 4.66 -4.37 -20.66
CA GLU A 12 5.37 -5.06 -19.58
C GLU A 12 6.13 -4.07 -18.69
N GLU A 13 6.78 -3.06 -19.29
CA GLU A 13 7.44 -1.98 -18.57
C GLU A 13 6.44 -1.16 -17.74
N ASN A 14 5.32 -0.75 -18.34
CA ASN A 14 4.24 -0.05 -17.64
C ASN A 14 3.66 -0.88 -16.48
N LEU A 15 3.49 -2.20 -16.66
CA LEU A 15 3.02 -3.08 -15.58
C LEU A 15 4.03 -3.18 -14.44
N ARG A 16 5.32 -3.27 -14.77
CA ARG A 16 6.41 -3.27 -13.79
C ARG A 16 6.42 -1.96 -13.00
N GLU A 17 6.35 -0.82 -13.67
CA GLU A 17 6.33 0.50 -13.02
C GLU A 17 5.12 0.66 -12.11
N ASN A 18 3.93 0.27 -12.57
CA ASN A 18 2.70 0.33 -11.78
C ASN A 18 2.78 -0.57 -10.54
N LEU A 19 3.34 -1.77 -10.67
CA LEU A 19 3.54 -2.67 -9.54
C LEU A 19 4.50 -2.05 -8.51
N LEU A 20 5.64 -1.54 -8.96
CA LEU A 20 6.63 -0.91 -8.08
C LEU A 20 6.03 0.31 -7.37
N LEU A 21 5.29 1.15 -8.08
CA LEU A 21 4.58 2.29 -7.50
C LEU A 21 3.56 1.85 -6.46
N THR A 22 2.79 0.78 -6.75
CA THR A 22 1.79 0.25 -5.81
C THR A 22 2.43 -0.25 -4.53
N LEU A 23 3.57 -0.95 -4.63
CA LEU A 23 4.33 -1.42 -3.46
C LEU A 23 4.88 -0.25 -2.64
N ASP A 24 5.44 0.77 -3.30
CA ASP A 24 5.94 1.98 -2.63
C ASP A 24 4.82 2.74 -1.90
N MET A 25 3.65 2.88 -2.54
CA MET A 25 2.47 3.48 -1.92
C MET A 25 1.99 2.66 -0.72
N PHE A 26 2.03 1.33 -0.81
CA PHE A 26 1.66 0.45 0.29
C PHE A 26 2.60 0.64 1.49
N GLU A 27 3.92 0.61 1.27
CA GLU A 27 4.94 0.81 2.31
C GLU A 27 4.85 2.20 2.96
N SER A 28 4.62 3.23 2.15
CA SER A 28 4.36 4.60 2.61
C SER A 28 3.12 4.66 3.50
N GLY A 29 2.04 3.98 3.09
CA GLY A 29 0.81 3.86 3.88
C GLY A 29 1.04 3.20 5.24
N LEU A 30 1.81 2.11 5.29
CA LEU A 30 2.17 1.45 6.55
C LEU A 30 2.92 2.40 7.50
N SER A 31 3.85 3.19 6.96
CA SER A 31 4.62 4.17 7.74
C SER A 31 3.72 5.24 8.36
N LEU A 32 2.74 5.74 7.60
CA LEU A 32 1.76 6.70 8.11
C LEU A 32 0.90 6.12 9.23
N VAL A 33 0.49 4.85 9.11
CA VAL A 33 -0.30 4.17 10.13
C VAL A 33 0.51 3.92 11.40
N ARG A 34 1.78 3.49 11.31
CA ARG A 34 2.69 3.39 12.47
C ARG A 34 2.78 4.71 13.22
N GLU A 35 3.02 5.79 12.50
CA GLU A 35 3.12 7.12 13.09
C GLU A 35 1.80 7.57 13.72
N ARG A 36 0.65 7.23 13.11
CA ARG A 36 -0.66 7.45 13.73
C ARG A 36 -0.79 6.70 15.06
N LEU A 37 -0.48 5.39 15.07
CA LEU A 37 -0.56 4.54 16.27
C LEU A 37 0.34 5.06 17.40
N ARG A 38 1.56 5.50 17.08
CA ARG A 38 2.49 6.10 18.06
C ARG A 38 1.93 7.39 18.66
N ARG A 39 1.25 8.23 17.86
CA ARG A 39 0.61 9.46 18.35
C ARG A 39 -0.64 9.18 19.20
N GLU A 40 -1.45 8.21 18.83
CA GLU A 40 -2.67 7.82 19.54
C GLU A 40 -2.39 7.13 20.88
N SER A 41 -1.26 6.46 21.00
CA SER A 41 -0.84 5.79 22.24
C SER A 41 0.65 6.01 22.51
N PRO A 42 1.01 7.19 23.05
CA PRO A 42 2.38 7.49 23.44
C PRO A 42 2.85 6.49 24.52
N GLY A 43 3.98 5.81 24.26
CA GLY A 43 4.54 4.81 25.17
C GLY A 43 4.33 3.35 24.77
N LEU A 44 3.68 3.08 23.63
CA LEU A 44 3.74 1.76 23.02
C LEU A 44 5.18 1.39 22.67
N SER A 45 5.54 0.14 22.96
CA SER A 45 6.74 -0.46 22.39
C SER A 45 6.60 -0.61 20.87
N GLU A 46 7.72 -0.72 20.18
CA GLU A 46 7.75 -0.95 18.73
C GLU A 46 6.97 -2.22 18.35
N GLU A 47 7.15 -3.30 19.12
CA GLU A 47 6.43 -4.56 18.94
C GLU A 47 4.91 -4.39 19.06
N ALA A 48 4.44 -3.63 20.06
CA ALA A 48 3.01 -3.37 20.25
C ALA A 48 2.41 -2.43 19.18
N VAL A 49 3.24 -1.63 18.49
CA VAL A 49 2.82 -0.86 17.31
C VAL A 49 2.66 -1.78 16.11
N GLU A 50 3.59 -2.70 15.87
CA GLU A 50 3.49 -3.68 14.77
C GLU A 50 2.31 -4.63 14.96
N GLU A 51 2.06 -5.14 16.17
CA GLU A 51 0.89 -5.98 16.46
C GLU A 51 -0.43 -5.27 16.12
N ARG A 52 -0.55 -4.00 16.50
CA ARG A 52 -1.73 -3.18 16.18
C ARG A 52 -1.83 -2.86 14.69
N LEU A 53 -0.70 -2.65 14.02
CA LEU A 53 -0.66 -2.45 12.57
C LEU A 53 -1.19 -3.69 11.84
N VAL A 54 -0.76 -4.89 12.25
CA VAL A 54 -1.24 -6.15 11.69
C VAL A 54 -2.74 -6.34 11.93
N ALA A 55 -3.21 -6.05 13.15
CA ALA A 55 -4.64 -6.11 13.47
C ALA A 55 -5.46 -5.12 12.60
N TRP A 56 -4.96 -3.90 12.41
CA TRP A 56 -5.58 -2.90 11.55
C TRP A 56 -5.63 -3.34 10.07
N LEU A 57 -4.57 -3.99 9.57
CA LEU A 57 -4.55 -4.52 8.21
C LEU A 57 -5.57 -5.66 8.01
N ALA A 58 -5.75 -6.51 9.02
CA ALA A 58 -6.69 -7.63 8.97
C ALA A 58 -8.16 -7.18 9.01
N ASP A 59 -8.45 -6.07 9.70
CA ASP A 59 -9.80 -5.50 9.84
C ASP A 59 -10.14 -4.45 8.76
N ARG A 60 -9.18 -4.16 7.85
CA ARG A 60 -9.39 -3.15 6.81
C ARG A 60 -10.54 -3.60 5.88
N PRO A 61 -11.58 -2.78 5.68
CA PRO A 61 -12.54 -3.02 4.62
C PRO A 61 -11.80 -3.13 3.29
N PRO A 62 -12.30 -3.91 2.30
CA PRO A 62 -11.71 -3.98 0.96
C PRO A 62 -11.92 -2.65 0.22
N ASP A 63 -11.32 -1.57 0.70
CA ASP A 63 -11.38 -0.24 0.10
C ASP A 63 -10.23 -0.12 -0.90
N GLY A 64 -10.49 -0.68 -2.08
CA GLY A 64 -9.84 -0.35 -3.34
C GLY A 64 -10.91 -0.21 -4.42
N PRO A 65 -10.65 0.49 -5.55
CA PRO A 65 -11.61 0.67 -6.65
C PRO A 65 -12.00 -0.62 -7.39
N ALA A 66 -11.71 -1.79 -6.82
CA ALA A 66 -12.06 -3.11 -7.32
C ALA A 66 -12.66 -3.98 -6.19
N GLY A 67 -13.47 -3.37 -5.32
CA GLY A 67 -14.43 -4.11 -4.48
C GLY A 67 -15.48 -4.81 -5.33
#